data_AF-A0AAV8RWW7-F1
#
_entry.id   AF-A0AAV8RWW7-F1
#
_cell.length_a   1.000
_cell.length_b   1.000
_cell.length_c   1.000
_cell.angle_alpha   90.00
_cell.angle_beta   90.00
_cell.angle_gamma   90.00
#
_symmetry.space_group_name_H-M   'P 1'
#
loop_
_entity.id
_entity.type
_entity.pdbx_description
1 polymer ?
#
loop_
_entity_poly.entity_id
_entity_poly.type
_entity_poly.pdbx_seq_one_letter_code
_entity_poly.pdbx_strand_id
1 'polypeptide(L)'
;MRLGSPAGLLSRSPPKLKNLRYRHRTRGLPFSHAEFIAFNSPFTLDDLVSQLRFTPAAVAADVKVAFRRFLTYRPINEFEFFFESIGLPPSSSPAAASYRDIFLSDEARLLASVSALVHFGFPWTKLGLLYREEPSVFSSEPRLPRR
;
A
#
# COMPACT_ATOMS: atom_id res chain seq x y z
N MET A 1 46.09 -26.14 4.77
CA MET A 1 45.72 -25.05 3.84
C MET A 1 44.57 -25.51 2.95
N ARG A 2 43.68 -24.58 2.57
CA ARG A 2 42.42 -24.68 1.78
C ARG A 2 41.13 -25.03 2.53
N LEU A 3 40.47 -23.95 2.94
CA LEU A 3 39.07 -23.82 3.35
C LEU A 3 38.15 -24.01 2.13
N GLY A 4 37.17 -24.92 2.24
CA GLY A 4 36.04 -25.02 1.33
C GLY A 4 34.75 -24.71 2.10
N SER A 5 34.25 -23.47 1.94
CA SER A 5 32.86 -23.14 2.28
C SER A 5 31.96 -23.62 1.14
N PRO A 6 30.76 -24.12 1.44
CA PRO A 6 29.62 -23.45 0.83
C PRO A 6 28.46 -23.26 1.81
N ALA A 7 28.05 -22.01 1.95
CA ALA A 7 26.74 -21.61 2.41
C ALA A 7 25.65 -22.35 1.59
N GLY A 8 24.95 -23.28 2.23
CA GLY A 8 23.96 -24.15 1.61
C GLY A 8 22.65 -24.28 2.39
N LEU A 9 22.29 -23.30 3.22
CA LEU A 9 21.13 -23.40 4.10
C LEU A 9 20.21 -22.17 4.08
N LEU A 10 20.00 -21.57 2.91
CA LEU A 10 18.91 -20.61 2.71
C LEU A 10 18.37 -20.73 1.29
N SER A 11 17.47 -21.68 1.03
CA SER A 11 16.39 -21.49 0.04
C SER A 11 15.58 -22.77 -0.08
N ARG A 12 14.50 -22.87 0.69
CA ARG A 12 13.32 -23.67 0.32
C ARG A 12 12.15 -23.33 1.23
N SER A 13 11.68 -22.08 1.16
CA SER A 13 10.36 -21.74 1.69
C SER A 13 9.27 -22.16 0.68
N PRO A 14 8.18 -22.84 1.11
CA PRO A 14 7.20 -23.49 0.25
C PRO A 14 6.39 -22.53 -0.65
N PRO A 15 5.70 -23.04 -1.69
CA PRO A 15 5.17 -22.24 -2.79
C PRO A 15 3.94 -21.38 -2.50
N LYS A 16 3.52 -21.24 -1.23
CA LYS A 16 2.33 -20.46 -0.85
C LYS A 16 2.58 -18.99 -0.49
N LEU A 17 3.81 -18.49 -0.56
CA LEU A 17 4.18 -17.13 -0.08
C LEU A 17 4.74 -16.18 -1.15
N LYS A 18 4.54 -16.49 -2.44
CA LYS A 18 5.20 -15.73 -3.53
C LYS A 18 4.47 -14.45 -3.91
N ASN A 19 3.17 -14.35 -3.63
CA ASN A 19 2.37 -13.14 -3.93
C ASN A 19 2.36 -12.12 -2.77
N LEU A 20 2.76 -12.53 -1.56
CA LEU A 20 2.87 -11.62 -0.41
C LEU A 20 4.17 -10.79 -0.46
N ARG A 21 5.24 -11.34 -1.06
CA ARG A 21 6.53 -10.66 -1.19
C ARG A 21 6.54 -9.50 -2.19
N TYR A 22 5.59 -9.41 -3.11
CA TYR A 22 5.52 -8.25 -4.02
C TYR A 22 5.12 -6.97 -3.28
N ARG A 23 4.24 -7.09 -2.27
CA ARG A 23 3.85 -5.95 -1.42
C ARG A 23 4.78 -5.77 -0.20
N HIS A 24 5.34 -6.86 0.35
CA HIS A 24 6.26 -6.77 1.50
C HIS A 24 7.70 -6.39 1.17
N ARG A 25 8.23 -6.73 -0.01
CA ARG A 25 9.65 -6.51 -0.30
C ARG A 25 9.93 -5.14 -0.93
N THR A 26 8.92 -4.45 -1.44
CA THR A 26 9.21 -3.28 -2.27
C THR A 26 9.38 -2.02 -1.44
N ARG A 27 8.52 -1.66 -0.45
CA ARG A 27 8.66 -0.34 0.21
C ARG A 27 8.14 -0.17 1.67
N GLY A 28 8.03 -1.22 2.47
CA GLY A 28 7.96 -1.07 3.95
C GLY A 28 6.63 -0.65 4.59
N LEU A 29 5.49 -0.70 3.89
CA LEU A 29 4.18 -0.46 4.50
C LEU A 29 3.84 -1.56 5.55
N PRO A 30 3.37 -1.21 6.76
CA PRO A 30 2.89 -2.19 7.73
C PRO A 30 1.78 -3.08 7.17
N PHE A 31 1.82 -4.37 7.50
CA PHE A 31 0.83 -5.35 6.98
C PHE A 31 -0.61 -4.95 7.31
N SER A 32 -0.85 -4.49 8.55
CA SER A 32 -2.16 -4.01 9.00
C SER A 32 -2.67 -2.85 8.15
N HIS A 33 -1.83 -1.88 7.82
CA HIS A 33 -2.23 -0.77 6.93
C HIS A 33 -2.56 -1.29 5.55
N ALA A 34 -1.72 -2.18 5.00
CA ALA A 34 -1.94 -2.76 3.69
C ALA A 34 -3.26 -3.54 3.61
N GLU A 35 -3.65 -4.19 4.71
CA GLU A 35 -4.91 -4.91 4.87
C GLU A 35 -6.10 -3.94 4.92
N PHE A 36 -6.05 -2.91 5.78
CA PHE A 36 -7.09 -1.88 5.83
C PHE A 36 -7.30 -1.16 4.51
N ILE A 37 -6.20 -0.82 3.81
CA ILE A 37 -6.27 -0.20 2.49
C ILE A 37 -7.03 -1.11 1.53
N ALA A 38 -6.62 -2.38 1.42
CA ALA A 38 -7.23 -3.31 0.47
C ALA A 38 -8.71 -3.60 0.76
N PHE A 39 -9.11 -3.67 2.03
CA PHE A 39 -10.50 -3.95 2.40
C PHE A 39 -11.44 -2.76 2.21
N ASN A 40 -10.94 -1.53 2.34
CA ASN A 40 -11.77 -0.33 2.29
C ASN A 40 -11.66 0.43 0.96
N SER A 41 -11.07 -0.17 -0.08
CA SER A 41 -10.88 0.46 -1.40
C SER A 41 -11.58 -0.28 -2.57
N PRO A 42 -12.86 -0.68 -2.48
CA PRO A 42 -13.52 -1.45 -3.54
C PRO A 42 -13.67 -0.71 -4.86
N PHE A 43 -13.87 0.62 -4.86
CA PHE A 43 -14.08 1.41 -6.08
C PHE A 43 -12.79 1.56 -6.88
N THR A 44 -11.67 1.87 -6.22
CA THR A 44 -10.35 1.94 -6.88
C THR A 44 -9.92 0.55 -7.35
N LEU A 45 -10.25 -0.51 -6.58
CA LEU A 45 -10.03 -1.89 -7.05
C LEU A 45 -10.84 -2.19 -8.31
N ASP A 46 -12.13 -1.82 -8.35
CA ASP A 46 -12.99 -2.07 -9.51
C ASP A 46 -12.49 -1.33 -10.75
N ASP A 47 -12.11 -0.05 -10.61
CA ASP A 47 -11.49 0.71 -11.70
C ASP A 47 -10.21 0.02 -12.21
N LEU A 48 -9.33 -0.41 -11.30
CA LEU A 48 -8.11 -1.13 -11.66
C LEU A 48 -8.41 -2.46 -12.38
N VAL A 49 -9.41 -3.21 -11.92
CA VAL A 49 -9.85 -4.48 -12.54
C VAL A 49 -10.40 -4.22 -13.94
N SER A 50 -11.15 -3.13 -14.15
CA SER A 50 -11.73 -2.80 -15.45
C SER A 50 -10.68 -2.56 -16.54
N GLN A 51 -9.48 -2.10 -16.15
CA GLN A 51 -8.33 -1.90 -17.05
C GLN A 51 -7.69 -3.22 -17.48
N LEU A 52 -7.97 -4.33 -16.80
CA LEU A 52 -7.43 -5.65 -17.11
C LEU A 52 -8.30 -6.33 -18.17
N ARG A 53 -7.65 -6.80 -19.24
CA ARG A 53 -8.30 -7.60 -20.26
C ARG A 53 -8.33 -9.06 -19.82
N PHE A 54 -9.50 -9.56 -19.46
CA PHE A 54 -9.74 -10.97 -19.22
C PHE A 54 -10.45 -11.61 -20.42
N THR A 55 -10.09 -12.85 -20.74
CA THR A 55 -10.90 -13.67 -21.64
C THR A 55 -12.14 -14.17 -20.89
N PRO A 56 -13.32 -14.30 -21.51
CA PRO A 56 -14.55 -14.74 -20.85
C PRO A 56 -14.46 -16.12 -20.15
N ALA A 57 -13.50 -16.95 -20.56
CA ALA A 57 -13.21 -18.26 -19.96
C ALA A 57 -12.08 -18.25 -18.91
N ALA A 58 -11.62 -17.07 -18.49
CA ALA A 58 -10.50 -16.96 -17.53
C ALA A 58 -10.89 -17.53 -16.17
N VAL A 59 -10.14 -18.52 -15.70
CA VAL A 59 -10.30 -19.04 -14.33
C VAL A 59 -9.60 -18.12 -13.33
N ALA A 60 -9.92 -18.24 -12.03
CA ALA A 60 -9.32 -17.41 -10.97
C ALA A 60 -7.77 -17.45 -10.95
N ALA A 61 -7.16 -18.53 -11.43
CA ALA A 61 -5.72 -18.62 -11.62
C ALA A 61 -5.19 -17.64 -12.68
N ASP A 62 -5.91 -17.50 -13.79
CA ASP A 62 -5.58 -16.58 -14.88
C ASP A 62 -5.71 -15.13 -14.44
N VAL A 63 -6.73 -14.82 -13.63
CA VAL A 63 -6.93 -13.49 -13.04
C VAL A 63 -5.74 -13.09 -12.16
N LYS A 64 -5.31 -13.98 -11.25
CA LYS A 64 -4.14 -13.73 -10.39
C LYS A 64 -2.86 -13.52 -11.19
N VAL A 65 -2.67 -14.29 -12.27
CA VAL A 65 -1.49 -14.17 -13.14
C VAL A 65 -1.54 -12.86 -13.93
N ALA A 66 -2.69 -12.49 -14.49
CA ALA A 66 -2.90 -11.23 -15.20
C ALA A 66 -2.66 -10.04 -14.28
N PHE A 67 -3.23 -10.05 -13.07
CA PHE A 67 -2.99 -9.03 -12.05
C PHE A 67 -1.50 -8.90 -11.71
N ARG A 68 -0.84 -10.02 -11.43
CA ARG A 68 0.59 -10.00 -11.08
C ARG A 68 1.41 -9.43 -12.23
N ARG A 69 1.12 -9.81 -13.48
CA ARG A 69 1.78 -9.27 -14.67
C ARG A 69 1.54 -7.77 -14.81
N PHE A 70 0.29 -7.32 -14.68
CA PHE A 70 -0.06 -5.90 -14.76
C PHE A 70 0.72 -5.09 -13.72
N LEU A 71 0.67 -5.48 -12.46
CA LEU A 71 1.36 -4.78 -11.37
C LEU A 71 2.88 -4.78 -11.53
N THR A 72 3.46 -5.79 -12.21
CA THR A 72 4.90 -5.87 -12.46
C THR A 72 5.36 -4.80 -13.46
N TYR A 73 4.53 -4.48 -14.46
CA TYR A 73 4.89 -3.55 -15.53
C TYR A 73 4.25 -2.16 -15.39
N ARG A 74 3.23 -2.03 -14.55
CA ARG A 74 2.52 -0.79 -14.28
C ARG A 74 2.41 -0.59 -12.77
N PRO A 75 3.19 0.31 -12.18
CA PRO A 75 2.97 0.68 -10.78
C PRO A 75 1.59 1.35 -10.66
N ILE A 76 0.88 1.02 -9.59
CA ILE A 76 -0.42 1.60 -9.28
C ILE A 76 -0.24 2.83 -8.39
N ASN A 77 -1.20 3.75 -8.45
CA ASN A 77 -1.23 4.89 -7.55
C ASN A 77 -1.73 4.46 -6.17
N GLU A 78 -0.83 4.23 -5.22
CA GLU A 78 -1.17 3.78 -3.87
C GLU A 78 -2.00 4.82 -3.09
N PHE A 79 -1.92 6.10 -3.47
CA PHE A 79 -2.70 7.16 -2.83
C PHE A 79 -4.19 7.07 -3.16
N GLU A 80 -4.58 6.62 -4.34
CA GLU A 80 -6.00 6.41 -4.68
C GLU A 80 -6.62 5.38 -3.75
N PHE A 81 -5.94 4.24 -3.59
CA PHE A 81 -6.33 3.18 -2.66
C PHE A 81 -6.37 3.70 -1.21
N PHE A 82 -5.34 4.43 -0.78
CA PHE A 82 -5.28 4.95 0.58
C PHE A 82 -6.40 5.94 0.89
N PHE A 83 -6.63 6.93 0.03
CA PHE A 83 -7.63 7.96 0.27
C PHE A 83 -9.04 7.37 0.31
N GLU A 84 -9.36 6.47 -0.62
CA GLU A 84 -10.62 5.73 -0.56
C GLU A 84 -10.75 4.97 0.76
N SER A 85 -9.68 4.27 1.17
CA SER A 85 -9.71 3.44 2.38
C SER A 85 -9.96 4.22 3.66
N ILE A 86 -9.53 5.48 3.74
CA ILE A 86 -9.74 6.34 4.90
C ILE A 86 -11.05 7.14 4.82
N GLY A 87 -11.88 6.89 3.80
CA GLY A 87 -13.19 7.52 3.63
C GLY A 87 -13.17 8.83 2.83
N LEU A 88 -12.09 9.13 2.10
CA LEU A 88 -12.06 10.24 1.15
C LEU A 88 -12.47 9.75 -0.24
N PRO A 89 -13.36 10.47 -0.95
CA PRO A 89 -13.71 10.06 -2.30
C PRO A 89 -12.49 10.16 -3.23
N PRO A 90 -12.33 9.22 -4.18
CA PRO A 90 -11.20 9.21 -5.12
C PRO A 90 -11.08 10.52 -5.93
N SER A 91 -12.20 11.23 -6.15
CA SER A 91 -12.25 12.53 -6.86
C SER A 91 -11.99 13.76 -5.97
N SER A 92 -12.02 13.60 -4.64
CA SER A 92 -11.96 14.72 -3.68
C SER A 92 -10.55 15.02 -3.21
N SER A 93 -9.56 14.28 -3.68
CA SER A 93 -8.21 14.48 -3.24
C SER A 93 -7.57 15.61 -4.04
N PRO A 94 -7.22 16.77 -3.43
CA PRO A 94 -6.33 17.75 -4.07
C PRO A 94 -4.98 17.12 -4.48
N ALA A 95 -4.70 15.91 -3.97
CA ALA A 95 -3.59 15.04 -4.30
C ALA A 95 -3.55 14.53 -5.75
N ALA A 96 -4.68 14.41 -6.44
CA ALA A 96 -4.72 13.88 -7.81
C ALA A 96 -3.88 14.71 -8.80
N ALA A 97 -3.57 15.97 -8.44
CA ALA A 97 -2.72 16.87 -9.22
C ALA A 97 -1.31 17.07 -8.64
N SER A 98 -1.04 16.69 -7.38
CA SER A 98 0.14 17.14 -6.62
C SER A 98 1.19 16.07 -6.36
N TYR A 99 0.83 14.78 -6.33
CA TYR A 99 1.84 13.76 -6.03
C TYR A 99 2.55 13.35 -7.31
N ARG A 100 3.79 13.84 -7.44
CA ARG A 100 4.79 13.27 -8.35
C ARG A 100 5.14 11.82 -7.97
N ASP A 101 4.72 11.38 -6.78
CA ASP A 101 5.02 10.09 -6.19
C ASP A 101 3.75 9.24 -6.04
N ILE A 102 3.73 8.10 -6.71
CA ILE A 102 2.60 7.16 -6.73
C ILE A 102 2.63 6.16 -5.57
N PHE A 103 3.61 6.28 -4.66
CA PHE A 103 3.87 5.31 -3.58
C PHE A 103 3.75 5.98 -2.21
N LEU A 104 2.97 5.37 -1.31
CA LEU A 104 2.75 5.89 0.05
C LEU A 104 4.01 5.87 0.89
N SER A 105 4.92 4.94 0.61
CA SER A 105 6.21 4.81 1.28
C SER A 105 7.10 6.04 1.17
N ASP A 106 6.90 6.82 0.12
CA ASP A 106 7.71 7.99 -0.17
C ASP A 106 7.26 9.17 0.74
N GLU A 107 6.04 9.09 1.28
CA GLU A 107 5.49 10.01 2.29
C GLU A 107 5.63 9.46 3.73
N ALA A 108 6.87 9.36 4.20
CA ALA A 108 7.18 8.81 5.52
C ALA A 108 6.47 9.54 6.69
N ARG A 109 6.25 10.86 6.57
CA ARG A 109 5.55 11.66 7.60
C ARG A 109 4.07 11.30 7.70
N LEU A 110 3.39 11.20 6.55
CA LEU A 110 2.00 10.76 6.47
C LEU A 110 1.84 9.39 7.13
N LEU A 111 2.68 8.44 6.75
CA LEU A 111 2.63 7.07 7.30
C LEU A 111 2.91 7.02 8.80
N ALA A 112 3.84 7.84 9.31
CA ALA A 112 4.13 7.92 10.73
C ALA A 112 2.93 8.46 11.52
N SER A 113 2.29 9.54 11.04
CA SER A 113 1.08 10.09 11.68
C SER A 113 -0.08 9.11 11.66
N VAL A 114 -0.33 8.44 10.52
CA VAL A 114 -1.36 7.40 10.41
C VAL A 114 -1.07 6.26 11.38
N SER A 115 0.17 5.77 11.44
CA SER A 115 0.56 4.70 12.35
C SER A 115 0.34 5.08 13.81
N ALA A 116 0.68 6.31 14.19
CA ALA A 116 0.49 6.81 15.55
C ALA A 116 -1.00 6.88 15.90
N LEU A 117 -1.82 7.48 15.03
CA LEU A 117 -3.26 7.60 15.24
C LEU A 117 -3.94 6.22 15.38
N VAL A 118 -3.63 5.29 14.48
CA VAL A 118 -4.16 3.92 14.54
C VAL A 118 -3.68 3.20 15.80
N HIS A 119 -2.42 3.39 16.20
CA HIS A 119 -1.88 2.83 17.44
C HIS A 119 -2.61 3.35 18.69
N PHE A 120 -3.01 4.62 18.69
CA PHE A 120 -3.86 5.21 19.74
C PHE A 120 -5.35 4.84 19.64
N GLY A 121 -5.73 3.97 18.70
CA GLY A 121 -7.11 3.50 18.53
C GLY A 121 -8.00 4.45 17.74
N PHE A 122 -7.43 5.42 17.02
CA PHE A 122 -8.20 6.29 16.15
C PHE A 122 -8.83 5.47 14.99
N PRO A 123 -10.14 5.61 14.71
CA PRO A 123 -10.81 4.81 13.69
C PRO A 123 -10.27 5.06 12.28
N TRP A 124 -9.92 4.00 11.55
CA TRP A 124 -9.33 4.07 10.19
C TRP A 124 -10.18 4.90 9.22
N THR A 125 -11.49 4.65 9.15
CA THR A 125 -12.42 5.35 8.25
C THR A 125 -12.68 6.81 8.64
N LYS A 126 -12.23 7.26 9.83
CA LYS A 126 -12.28 8.67 10.22
C LYS A 126 -10.99 9.41 9.92
N LEU A 127 -9.92 8.73 9.49
CA LEU A 127 -8.65 9.37 9.12
C LEU A 127 -8.85 10.35 7.96
N GLY A 128 -9.75 10.03 7.02
CA GLY A 128 -10.07 10.91 5.89
C GLY A 128 -10.70 12.23 6.32
N LEU A 129 -11.62 12.20 7.29
CA LEU A 129 -12.18 13.41 7.88
C LEU A 129 -11.09 14.26 8.53
N LEU A 130 -10.23 13.64 9.35
CA LEU A 130 -9.12 14.37 9.99
C LEU A 130 -8.13 14.94 8.97
N TYR A 131 -7.82 14.19 7.91
CA TYR A 131 -6.93 14.63 6.84
C TYR A 131 -7.48 15.85 6.11
N ARG A 132 -8.80 15.91 5.91
CA ARG A 132 -9.48 17.04 5.27
C ARG A 132 -9.55 18.27 6.16
N GLU A 133 -9.93 18.09 7.43
CA GLU A 133 -10.16 19.21 8.35
C GLU A 133 -8.84 19.76 8.93
N GLU A 134 -7.86 18.90 9.20
CA GLU A 134 -6.58 19.27 9.82
C GLU A 134 -5.39 18.57 9.13
N PRO A 135 -5.06 18.93 7.88
CA PRO A 135 -3.97 18.31 7.11
C PRO A 135 -2.58 18.50 7.77
N SER A 136 -2.44 19.51 8.63
CA SER A 136 -1.19 19.80 9.34
C SER A 136 -0.75 18.64 10.25
N VAL A 137 -1.68 17.84 10.78
CA VAL A 137 -1.40 16.65 11.60
C VAL A 137 -0.55 15.61 10.86
N PHE A 138 -0.72 15.52 9.55
CA PHE A 138 -0.01 14.55 8.70
C PHE A 138 1.29 15.10 8.11
N SER A 139 1.50 16.42 8.23
CA SER A 139 2.67 17.12 7.68
C SER A 139 3.62 17.65 8.76
N SER A 140 3.17 17.67 10.01
CA SER A 140 3.93 18.17 11.16
C SER A 140 5.17 17.34 11.42
N GLU A 141 6.32 18.00 11.55
CA GLU A 141 7.49 17.36 12.13
C GLU A 141 7.23 17.04 13.61
N PRO A 142 7.69 15.88 14.11
CA PRO A 142 7.62 15.59 15.53
C PRO A 142 8.43 16.67 16.25
N ARG A 143 7.75 17.59 16.94
CA ARG A 143 8.38 18.56 17.81
C ARG A 143 8.98 17.78 18.98
N LEU A 144 10.27 17.44 18.86
CA LEU A 144 11.01 16.90 19.98
C LEU A 144 10.91 17.90 21.15
N PRO A 145 10.59 17.45 22.36
CA PRO A 145 10.61 18.34 23.52
C PRO A 145 12.04 18.86 23.68
N ARG A 146 12.21 20.18 23.62
CA ARG A 146 13.46 20.82 24.03
C ARG A 146 13.63 20.51 25.51
N ARG A 147 14.59 19.65 25.83
CA ARG A 147 15.07 19.40 27.19
C ARG A 147 15.74 20.66 27.74
#